data_AF-A0A6A5VIN9-F1
#
_entry.id   AF-A0A6A5VIN9-F1
#
_cell.length_a   1.000
_cell.length_b   1.000
_cell.length_c   1.000
_cell.angle_alpha   90.00
_cell.angle_beta   90.00
_cell.angle_gamma   90.00
#
_symmetry.space_group_name_H-M   'P 1'
#
loop_
_entity.id
_entity.type
_entity.pdbx_description
1 polymer ?
#
loop_
_entity_poly.entity_id
_entity_poly.type
_entity_poly.pdbx_seq_one_letter_code
_entity_poly.pdbx_strand_id
1 'polypeptide(L)'
;MAENADPLWDELERLAEASIADSQIANQYPSPETVERWQRLFGYSSVEAARLITAQRQDSMHMHRIKQTLPDESLPLTPFPVTRQRITDEHWALIKDAEEAAGYDREAYEHLQRLSDLFESTGMMLPVKGQEGRVVFGFRMGGLLDTVEKIKDVGMMEELPKIEDGWSESGPVKFCLVDMDTKKRLKEWLTQQAVLKG
;
A
#
# COMPACT_ATOMS: atom_id res chain seq x y z
N MET A 1 -0.59 6.83 57.26
CA MET A 1 -0.11 7.75 56.20
C MET A 1 -0.95 7.42 54.98
N ALA A 2 -2.00 8.21 54.71
CA ALA A 2 -2.87 7.99 53.56
C ALA A 2 -2.26 8.77 52.38
N GLU A 3 -1.85 8.01 51.38
CA GLU A 3 -1.30 8.47 50.12
C GLU A 3 -2.42 9.18 49.36
N ASN A 4 -2.27 10.49 49.15
CA ASN A 4 -3.19 11.27 48.32
C ASN A 4 -3.00 10.82 46.87
N ALA A 5 -3.81 9.85 46.43
CA ALA A 5 -4.06 9.65 45.01
C ALA A 5 -4.81 10.91 44.54
N ASP A 6 -4.10 11.78 43.84
CA ASP A 6 -4.61 13.04 43.34
C ASP A 6 -5.63 12.75 42.23
N PRO A 7 -6.94 13.00 42.48
CA PRO A 7 -8.02 12.62 41.55
C PRO A 7 -7.88 13.29 40.18
N LEU A 8 -7.09 14.36 40.10
CA LEU A 8 -6.81 15.07 38.86
C LEU A 8 -5.88 14.26 37.94
N TRP A 9 -4.91 13.53 38.50
CA TRP A 9 -3.99 12.70 37.71
C TRP A 9 -4.71 11.47 37.13
N ASP A 10 -5.60 10.84 37.89
CA ASP A 10 -6.41 9.71 37.41
C ASP A 10 -7.34 10.11 36.26
N GLU A 11 -7.93 11.30 36.32
CA GLU A 11 -8.80 11.79 35.24
C GLU A 11 -7.99 12.24 34.01
N LEU A 12 -6.79 12.81 34.20
CA LEU A 12 -5.88 13.13 33.09
C LEU A 12 -5.37 11.86 32.39
N GLU A 13 -5.06 10.81 33.14
CA GLU A 13 -4.66 9.52 32.58
C GLU A 13 -5.81 8.87 31.82
N ARG A 14 -7.04 8.88 32.39
CA ARG A 14 -8.24 8.40 31.69
C ARG A 14 -8.52 9.18 30.40
N LEU A 15 -8.36 10.50 30.40
CA LEU A 15 -8.54 11.33 29.20
C LEU A 15 -7.43 11.07 28.16
N ALA A 16 -6.20 10.84 28.60
CA ALA A 16 -5.10 10.44 27.71
C ALA A 16 -5.37 9.06 27.09
N GLU A 17 -5.82 8.09 27.88
CA GLU A 17 -6.18 6.75 27.40
C GLU A 17 -7.38 6.76 26.45
N ALA A 18 -8.43 7.53 26.76
CA ALA A 18 -9.58 7.70 25.88
C ALA A 18 -9.19 8.38 24.57
N SER A 19 -8.34 9.41 24.62
CA SER A 19 -7.79 10.07 23.43
C SER A 19 -6.92 9.12 22.59
N ILE A 20 -6.10 8.28 23.23
CA ILE A 20 -5.31 7.26 22.56
C ILE A 20 -6.23 6.22 21.91
N ALA A 21 -7.29 5.77 22.60
CA ALA A 21 -8.27 4.83 22.06
C ALA A 21 -9.03 5.41 20.86
N ASP A 22 -9.50 6.65 20.95
CA ASP A 22 -10.18 7.35 19.86
C ASP A 22 -9.23 7.57 18.66
N SER A 23 -7.98 7.91 18.93
CA SER A 23 -6.93 8.04 17.89
C SER A 23 -6.62 6.71 17.22
N GLN A 24 -6.60 5.61 17.98
CA GLN A 24 -6.39 4.26 17.47
C GLN A 24 -7.58 3.76 16.64
N ILE A 25 -8.80 4.07 17.05
CA ILE A 25 -10.03 3.76 16.31
C ILE A 25 -10.10 4.56 15.00
N ALA A 26 -9.78 5.86 15.04
CA ALA A 26 -9.68 6.71 13.84
C ALA A 26 -8.54 6.26 12.89
N ASN A 27 -7.48 5.65 13.42
CA ASN A 27 -6.44 5.04 12.59
C ASN A 27 -6.87 3.69 11.99
N GLN A 28 -7.87 3.02 12.56
CA GLN A 28 -8.31 1.69 12.14
C GLN A 28 -9.22 1.73 10.91
N TYR A 29 -10.03 2.78 10.78
CA TYR A 29 -10.94 2.96 9.65
C TYR A 29 -10.60 4.23 8.85
N PRO A 30 -10.30 4.13 7.54
CA PRO A 30 -10.01 5.29 6.73
C PRO A 30 -11.26 6.17 6.58
N SER A 31 -11.06 7.49 6.54
CA SER A 31 -12.17 8.41 6.28
C SER A 31 -12.71 8.21 4.86
N PRO A 32 -14.00 8.52 4.60
CA PRO A 32 -14.57 8.45 3.26
C PRO A 32 -13.79 9.26 2.23
N GLU A 33 -13.27 10.43 2.63
CA GLU A 33 -12.44 11.28 1.78
C GLU A 33 -11.12 10.62 1.38
N THR A 34 -10.43 9.95 2.32
CA THR A 34 -9.20 9.20 2.00
C THR A 34 -9.51 8.04 1.06
N VAL A 35 -10.62 7.33 1.30
CA VAL A 35 -11.07 6.24 0.41
C VAL A 35 -11.33 6.78 -0.99
N GLU A 36 -12.14 7.84 -1.15
CA GLU A 36 -12.42 8.45 -2.45
C GLU A 36 -11.16 8.91 -3.17
N ARG A 37 -10.21 9.50 -2.44
CA ARG A 37 -8.90 9.90 -2.99
C ARG A 37 -8.19 8.70 -3.60
N TRP A 38 -8.10 7.59 -2.87
CA TRP A 38 -7.46 6.38 -3.35
C TRP A 38 -8.19 5.74 -4.53
N GLN A 39 -9.53 5.80 -4.57
CA GLN A 39 -10.29 5.35 -5.72
C GLN A 39 -9.96 6.18 -6.97
N ARG A 40 -9.84 7.51 -6.83
CA ARG A 40 -9.52 8.41 -7.96
C ARG A 40 -8.08 8.25 -8.44
N LEU A 41 -7.12 8.16 -7.52
CA LEU A 41 -5.68 8.11 -7.84
C LEU A 41 -5.25 6.73 -8.39
N PHE A 42 -5.87 5.66 -7.89
CA PHE A 42 -5.40 4.30 -8.11
C PHE A 42 -6.47 3.35 -8.68
N GLY A 43 -7.65 3.85 -9.03
CA GLY A 43 -8.71 3.03 -9.65
C GLY A 43 -9.25 1.90 -8.76
N TYR A 44 -9.00 1.94 -7.45
CA TYR A 44 -9.49 0.92 -6.52
C TYR A 44 -11.00 1.04 -6.31
N SER A 45 -11.67 -0.08 -5.98
CA SER A 45 -12.99 -0.02 -5.37
C SER A 45 -12.90 0.53 -3.94
N SER A 46 -14.04 0.99 -3.41
CA SER A 46 -14.10 1.56 -2.05
C SER A 46 -13.63 0.56 -0.99
N VAL A 47 -14.03 -0.72 -1.12
CA VAL A 47 -13.61 -1.80 -0.21
C VAL A 47 -12.12 -2.09 -0.32
N GLU A 48 -11.58 -2.12 -1.54
CA GLU A 48 -10.15 -2.34 -1.76
C GLU A 48 -9.30 -1.19 -1.23
N ALA A 49 -9.69 0.06 -1.52
CA ALA A 49 -9.03 1.24 -1.02
C ALA A 49 -9.01 1.24 0.51
N ALA A 50 -10.16 1.01 1.16
CA ALA A 50 -10.23 0.95 2.62
C ALA A 50 -9.31 -0.12 3.20
N ARG A 51 -9.31 -1.33 2.62
CA ARG A 51 -8.46 -2.44 3.05
C ARG A 51 -6.97 -2.12 2.89
N LEU A 52 -6.57 -1.54 1.76
CA LEU A 52 -5.16 -1.21 1.49
C LEU A 52 -4.67 -0.09 2.41
N ILE A 53 -5.49 0.93 2.67
CA ILE A 53 -5.17 1.99 3.62
C ILE A 53 -5.01 1.41 5.03
N THR A 54 -5.97 0.61 5.51
CA THR A 54 -5.87 -0.03 6.83
C THR A 54 -4.63 -0.92 6.93
N ALA A 55 -4.34 -1.73 5.90
CA ALA A 55 -3.12 -2.55 5.87
C ALA A 55 -1.84 -1.70 5.93
N GLN A 56 -1.79 -0.59 5.20
CA GLN A 56 -0.68 0.36 5.22
C GLN A 56 -0.49 1.00 6.61
N ARG A 57 -1.58 1.33 7.31
CA ARG A 57 -1.55 1.89 8.68
C ARG A 57 -1.13 0.86 9.72
N GLN A 58 -1.55 -0.40 9.58
CA GLN A 58 -1.16 -1.49 10.48
C GLN A 58 0.33 -1.86 10.35
N ASP A 59 0.86 -1.90 9.13
CA ASP A 59 2.31 -2.03 8.87
C ASP A 59 3.08 -0.88 9.53
N SER A 60 2.50 0.33 9.51
CA SER A 60 2.98 1.51 10.21
C SER A 60 3.08 1.34 11.74
N MET A 61 2.14 0.64 12.38
CA MET A 61 2.07 0.47 13.84
C MET A 61 3.05 -0.58 14.38
N HIS A 62 3.35 -1.64 13.61
CA HIS A 62 4.34 -2.65 14.01
C HIS A 62 5.74 -2.04 14.24
N MET A 63 6.05 -0.94 13.53
CA MET A 63 7.30 -0.19 13.69
C MET A 63 7.41 0.60 15.01
N HIS A 64 6.32 1.16 15.55
CA HIS A 64 6.38 1.94 16.79
C HIS A 64 6.56 1.05 18.03
N ARG A 65 5.94 -0.14 18.02
CA ARG A 65 5.98 -1.09 19.15
C ARG A 65 7.36 -1.73 19.34
N ILE A 66 8.08 -2.03 18.25
CA ILE A 66 9.43 -2.63 18.30
C ILE A 66 10.47 -1.61 18.82
N LYS A 67 10.33 -0.32 18.50
CA LYS A 67 11.28 0.73 18.94
C LYS A 67 11.16 1.08 20.43
N GLN A 68 10.01 0.83 21.06
CA GLN A 68 9.79 1.14 22.48
C GLN A 68 10.17 -0.01 23.43
N THR A 69 10.37 -1.24 22.94
CA THR A 69 10.53 -2.43 23.79
C THR A 69 11.97 -2.96 23.93
N LEU A 70 12.98 -2.35 23.30
CA LEU A 70 14.36 -2.85 23.35
C LEU A 70 15.38 -1.75 23.74
N PRO A 71 15.84 -1.73 25.00
CA PRO A 71 17.02 -0.97 25.42
C PRO A 71 18.28 -1.85 25.61
N ASP A 72 18.31 -3.10 25.11
CA ASP A 72 19.44 -4.01 25.34
C ASP A 72 19.95 -4.66 24.04
N GLU A 73 21.26 -4.51 23.84
CA GLU A 73 22.03 -4.64 22.61
C GLU A 73 22.57 -6.06 22.42
N SER A 74 21.75 -7.10 22.64
CA SER A 74 22.28 -8.48 22.68
C SER A 74 21.32 -9.60 22.27
N LEU A 75 20.81 -9.62 21.03
CA LEU A 75 20.34 -10.86 20.39
C LEU A 75 20.65 -10.93 18.87
N PRO A 76 20.89 -12.13 18.31
CA PRO A 76 21.40 -12.29 16.96
C PRO A 76 20.31 -12.17 15.88
N LEU A 77 20.77 -11.69 14.73
CA LEU A 77 20.05 -11.29 13.53
C LEU A 77 19.25 -12.44 12.90
N THR A 78 17.93 -12.37 12.97
CA THR A 78 17.10 -12.49 11.77
C THR A 78 16.05 -11.38 11.77
N PRO A 79 16.26 -10.29 11.00
CA PRO A 79 15.18 -9.35 10.78
C PRO A 79 14.09 -10.08 10.00
N PHE A 80 12.88 -10.21 10.57
CA PHE A 80 11.70 -10.25 9.72
C PHE A 80 11.82 -9.03 8.79
N PRO A 81 11.85 -9.20 7.46
CA PRO A 81 12.17 -8.10 6.57
C PRO A 81 11.12 -7.00 6.74
N VAL A 82 11.53 -5.93 7.42
CA VAL A 82 10.85 -4.66 7.52
C VAL A 82 10.90 -4.04 6.13
N THR A 83 9.81 -4.07 5.36
CA THR A 83 9.81 -3.62 3.95
C THR A 83 9.40 -2.16 3.74
N ARG A 84 9.11 -1.39 4.81
CA ARG A 84 8.58 -0.01 4.69
C ARG A 84 9.62 1.09 4.89
N GLN A 85 10.12 1.64 3.78
CA GLN A 85 10.73 2.97 3.78
C GLN A 85 9.60 4.02 3.84
N ARG A 86 9.45 4.69 4.99
CA ARG A 86 8.58 5.88 5.10
C ARG A 86 9.32 7.08 4.52
N ILE A 87 8.57 7.99 3.91
CA ILE A 87 9.12 9.26 3.47
C ILE A 87 9.37 10.10 4.72
N THR A 88 10.54 10.75 4.83
CA THR A 88 10.84 11.59 5.99
C THR A 88 9.99 12.86 5.98
N ASP A 89 9.82 13.50 7.13
CA ASP A 89 9.06 14.76 7.20
C ASP A 89 9.73 15.85 6.36
N GLU A 90 11.07 15.86 6.31
CA GLU A 90 11.86 16.77 5.49
C GLU A 90 11.64 16.53 4.00
N HIS A 91 11.60 15.26 3.55
CA HIS A 91 11.31 14.95 2.15
C HIS A 91 9.87 15.38 1.81
N TRP A 92 8.90 15.04 2.66
CA TRP A 92 7.51 15.42 2.42
C TRP A 92 7.37 16.94 2.33
N ALA A 93 7.99 17.70 3.23
CA ALA A 93 7.95 19.16 3.21
C ALA A 93 8.46 19.77 1.89
N LEU A 94 9.40 19.11 1.20
CA LEU A 94 9.93 19.58 -0.09
C LEU A 94 8.97 19.34 -1.26
N ILE A 95 8.21 18.24 -1.24
CA ILE A 95 7.34 17.85 -2.37
C ILE A 95 5.85 18.12 -2.12
N LYS A 96 5.47 18.42 -0.87
CA LYS A 96 4.08 18.53 -0.41
C LYS A 96 3.21 19.38 -1.34
N ASP A 97 3.65 20.59 -1.66
CA ASP A 97 2.82 21.54 -2.42
C ASP A 97 2.53 21.03 -3.84
N ALA A 98 3.50 20.38 -4.48
CA ALA A 98 3.33 19.78 -5.80
C ALA A 98 2.43 18.53 -5.75
N GLU A 99 2.64 17.67 -4.76
CA GLU A 99 1.89 16.43 -4.61
C GLU A 99 0.44 16.68 -4.18
N GLU A 100 0.19 17.60 -3.26
CA GLU A 100 -1.18 18.00 -2.86
C GLU A 100 -1.92 18.67 -4.03
N ALA A 101 -1.23 19.47 -4.86
CA ALA A 101 -1.82 20.00 -6.09
C ALA A 101 -2.16 18.91 -7.11
N ALA A 102 -1.41 17.80 -7.13
CA ALA A 102 -1.73 16.60 -7.91
C ALA A 102 -2.78 15.69 -7.24
N GLY A 103 -3.28 16.06 -6.05
CA GLY A 103 -4.32 15.35 -5.31
C GLY A 103 -3.81 14.25 -4.38
N TYR A 104 -2.49 14.10 -4.22
CA TYR A 104 -1.87 13.14 -3.31
C TYR A 104 -1.76 13.72 -1.91
N ASP A 105 -2.04 12.89 -0.91
CA ASP A 105 -1.51 13.09 0.44
C ASP A 105 -0.26 12.24 0.63
N ARG A 106 0.41 12.41 1.77
CA ARG A 106 1.60 11.62 2.10
C ARG A 106 1.35 10.12 2.03
N GLU A 107 0.19 9.67 2.49
CA GLU A 107 -0.17 8.24 2.53
C GLU A 107 -0.33 7.64 1.12
N ALA A 108 -1.01 8.35 0.22
CA ALA A 108 -1.17 7.99 -1.18
C ALA A 108 0.17 8.05 -1.93
N TYR A 109 1.00 9.06 -1.67
CA TYR A 109 2.32 9.15 -2.29
C TYR A 109 3.25 8.00 -1.83
N GLU A 110 3.23 7.65 -0.54
CA GLU A 110 3.94 6.46 -0.05
C GLU A 110 3.43 5.15 -0.66
N HIS A 111 2.13 5.07 -0.98
CA HIS A 111 1.55 3.91 -1.68
C HIS A 111 1.99 3.85 -3.14
N LEU A 112 2.03 5.00 -3.84
CA LEU A 112 2.54 5.12 -5.21
C LEU A 112 3.94 4.53 -5.35
N GLN A 113 4.84 4.87 -4.41
CA GLN A 113 6.22 4.39 -4.37
C GLN A 113 6.34 2.86 -4.25
N ARG A 114 5.28 2.16 -3.79
CA ARG A 114 5.27 0.71 -3.60
C ARG A 114 4.63 -0.06 -4.73
N LEU A 115 4.02 0.60 -5.70
CA LEU A 115 3.21 -0.09 -6.69
C LEU A 115 4.04 -1.10 -7.50
N SER A 116 5.32 -0.85 -7.75
CA SER A 116 6.20 -1.84 -8.41
C SER A 116 6.40 -3.11 -7.59
N ASP A 117 6.52 -2.99 -6.26
CA ASP A 117 6.71 -4.12 -5.36
C ASP A 117 5.40 -4.88 -5.14
N LEU A 118 4.27 -4.14 -5.06
CA LEU A 118 2.93 -4.72 -5.02
C LEU A 118 2.62 -5.47 -6.32
N PHE A 119 3.02 -4.93 -7.46
CA PHE A 119 2.87 -5.60 -8.76
C PHE A 119 3.59 -6.95 -8.80
N GLU A 120 4.83 -7.02 -8.28
CA GLU A 120 5.58 -8.26 -8.22
C GLU A 120 4.99 -9.26 -7.21
N SER A 121 4.59 -8.79 -6.03
CA SER A 121 4.09 -9.65 -4.95
C SER A 121 2.67 -10.18 -5.16
N THR A 122 1.82 -9.44 -5.89
CA THR A 122 0.45 -9.87 -6.21
C THR A 122 0.37 -10.70 -7.49
N GLY A 123 1.47 -10.77 -8.24
CA GLY A 123 1.54 -11.54 -9.46
C GLY A 123 1.86 -13.02 -9.23
N MET A 124 1.44 -13.84 -10.18
CA MET A 124 1.70 -15.27 -10.20
C MET A 124 2.13 -15.73 -11.59
N MET A 125 3.12 -16.62 -11.63
CA MET A 125 3.51 -17.32 -12.85
C MET A 125 2.58 -18.48 -13.10
N LEU A 126 1.92 -18.48 -14.26
CA LEU A 126 0.95 -19.49 -14.66
C LEU A 126 1.47 -20.25 -15.88
N PRO A 127 1.45 -21.60 -15.88
CA PRO A 127 1.75 -22.37 -17.07
C PRO A 127 0.63 -22.24 -18.10
N VAL A 128 0.98 -22.01 -19.36
CA VAL A 128 0.00 -21.95 -20.45
C VAL A 128 -0.41 -23.36 -20.86
N LYS A 129 -1.69 -23.69 -20.69
CA LYS A 129 -2.22 -24.98 -21.13
C LYS A 129 -2.03 -25.15 -22.65
N GLY A 130 -1.42 -26.25 -23.06
CA GLY A 130 -1.24 -26.60 -24.47
C GLY A 130 0.02 -26.02 -25.14
N GLN A 131 0.88 -25.31 -24.41
CA GLN A 131 2.20 -24.87 -24.89
C GLN A 131 3.27 -25.23 -23.86
N GLU A 132 4.00 -26.33 -24.12
CA GLU A 132 5.02 -26.85 -23.21
C GLU A 132 6.09 -25.77 -22.92
N GLY A 133 6.36 -25.53 -21.64
CA GLY A 133 7.39 -24.58 -21.19
C GLY A 133 7.02 -23.09 -21.26
N ARG A 134 5.87 -22.71 -21.85
CA ARG A 134 5.45 -21.30 -21.87
C ARG A 134 4.74 -20.93 -20.57
N VAL A 135 5.25 -19.91 -19.90
CA VAL A 135 4.66 -19.31 -18.71
C VAL A 135 4.17 -17.90 -19.02
N VAL A 136 3.04 -17.54 -18.45
CA VAL A 136 2.51 -16.17 -18.46
C VAL A 136 2.50 -15.65 -17.03
N PHE A 137 2.63 -14.34 -16.90
CA PHE A 137 2.49 -13.66 -15.64
C PHE A 137 1.07 -13.14 -15.52
N GLY A 138 0.33 -13.65 -14.54
CA GLY A 138 -0.98 -13.15 -14.16
C GLY A 138 -0.86 -12.22 -12.97
N PHE A 139 -1.38 -11.00 -13.07
CA PHE A 139 -1.47 -10.08 -11.93
C PHE A 139 -2.87 -9.53 -11.78
N ARG A 140 -3.25 -9.19 -10.55
CA ARG A 140 -4.53 -8.56 -10.26
C ARG A 140 -4.54 -7.14 -10.83
N MET A 141 -5.55 -6.81 -11.60
CA MET A 141 -5.77 -5.45 -12.09
C MET A 141 -6.17 -4.53 -10.95
N GLY A 142 -5.62 -3.33 -10.94
CA GLY A 142 -5.81 -2.30 -9.91
C GLY A 142 -4.60 -1.38 -9.83
N GLY A 143 -4.71 -0.31 -9.06
CA GLY A 143 -3.64 0.69 -8.99
C GLY A 143 -3.57 1.50 -10.28
N LEU A 144 -2.36 1.84 -10.69
CA LEU A 144 -2.16 2.53 -11.97
C LEU A 144 -2.42 1.63 -13.20
N LEU A 145 -2.62 0.33 -13.00
CA LEU A 145 -2.90 -0.69 -14.03
C LEU A 145 -4.32 -1.27 -13.83
N ASP A 146 -5.30 -0.39 -13.62
CA ASP A 146 -6.71 -0.72 -13.41
C ASP A 146 -7.49 -1.05 -14.69
N THR A 147 -6.94 -0.75 -15.86
CA THR A 147 -7.62 -0.82 -17.16
C THR A 147 -6.78 -1.56 -18.20
N VAL A 148 -7.46 -2.29 -19.08
CA VAL A 148 -6.83 -3.13 -20.12
C VAL A 148 -6.08 -2.26 -21.14
N GLU A 149 -6.63 -1.07 -21.41
CA GLU A 149 -6.08 -0.08 -22.32
C GLU A 149 -4.76 0.48 -21.80
N LYS A 150 -4.67 0.81 -20.50
CA LYS A 150 -3.40 1.27 -19.88
C LYS A 150 -2.35 0.17 -19.94
N ILE A 151 -2.73 -1.08 -19.64
CA ILE A 151 -1.79 -2.21 -19.69
C ILE A 151 -1.29 -2.43 -21.12
N LYS A 152 -2.18 -2.33 -22.12
CA LYS A 152 -1.82 -2.42 -23.53
C LYS A 152 -0.83 -1.32 -23.93
N ASP A 153 -1.14 -0.07 -23.59
CA ASP A 153 -0.33 1.10 -23.95
C ASP A 153 1.06 1.04 -23.30
N VAL A 154 1.12 0.82 -21.99
CA VAL A 154 2.37 0.71 -21.23
C VAL A 154 3.18 -0.53 -21.63
N GLY A 155 2.49 -1.66 -21.85
CA GLY A 155 3.10 -2.89 -22.32
C GLY A 155 3.58 -2.82 -23.78
N MET A 156 3.14 -1.80 -24.53
CA MET A 156 3.27 -1.68 -25.98
C MET A 156 2.82 -2.97 -26.69
N MET A 157 1.64 -3.46 -26.31
CA MET A 157 1.06 -4.67 -26.86
C MET A 157 0.28 -4.35 -28.14
N GLU A 158 0.42 -5.19 -29.17
CA GLU A 158 -0.36 -5.05 -30.42
C GLU A 158 -1.84 -5.37 -30.19
N GLU A 159 -2.10 -6.41 -29.39
CA GLU A 159 -3.43 -6.88 -29.02
C GLU A 159 -3.76 -6.58 -27.55
N LEU A 160 -5.04 -6.60 -27.20
CA LEU A 160 -5.48 -6.44 -25.81
C LEU A 160 -5.06 -7.68 -25.00
N PRO A 161 -4.47 -7.52 -23.80
CA PRO A 161 -4.11 -8.65 -22.96
C PRO A 161 -5.35 -9.43 -22.53
N LYS A 162 -5.14 -10.71 -22.27
CA LYS A 162 -6.20 -11.61 -21.84
C LYS A 162 -6.58 -11.32 -20.38
N ILE A 163 -7.88 -11.13 -20.14
CA ILE A 163 -8.44 -10.93 -18.81
C ILE A 163 -9.16 -12.20 -18.36
N GLU A 164 -8.91 -12.61 -17.13
CA GLU A 164 -9.60 -13.70 -16.44
C GLU A 164 -10.30 -13.15 -15.20
N ASP A 165 -11.54 -13.53 -14.99
CA ASP A 165 -12.26 -13.23 -13.77
C ASP A 165 -11.81 -14.19 -12.66
N GLY A 166 -11.63 -13.66 -11.46
CA GLY A 166 -11.26 -14.43 -10.28
C GLY A 166 -11.97 -13.94 -9.03
N TRP A 167 -11.69 -14.61 -7.93
CA TRP A 167 -12.29 -14.30 -6.64
C TRP A 167 -11.20 -14.04 -5.60
N SER A 168 -11.38 -12.98 -4.82
CA SER A 168 -10.53 -12.66 -3.67
C SER A 168 -11.39 -12.63 -2.41
N GLU A 169 -10.75 -12.52 -1.25
CA GLU A 169 -11.43 -12.30 0.04
C GLU A 169 -12.31 -11.02 0.02
N SER A 170 -12.00 -10.08 -0.88
CA SER A 170 -12.72 -8.82 -1.05
C SER A 170 -13.82 -8.86 -2.12
N GLY A 171 -14.07 -10.04 -2.72
CA GLY A 171 -15.04 -10.22 -3.80
C GLY A 171 -14.40 -10.44 -5.18
N PRO A 172 -15.19 -10.26 -6.26
CA PRO A 172 -14.73 -10.53 -7.62
C PRO A 172 -13.60 -9.58 -8.02
N VAL A 173 -12.59 -10.13 -8.69
CA VAL A 173 -11.39 -9.41 -9.14
C VAL A 173 -11.04 -9.81 -10.56
N LYS A 174 -10.40 -8.92 -11.30
CA LYS A 174 -9.92 -9.20 -12.66
C LYS A 174 -8.42 -9.43 -12.65
N PHE A 175 -7.97 -10.46 -13.34
CA PHE A 175 -6.56 -10.76 -13.54
C PHE A 175 -6.19 -10.51 -14.99
N CYS A 176 -5.07 -9.83 -15.21
CA CYS A 176 -4.50 -9.62 -16.52
C CYS A 176 -3.33 -10.59 -16.73
N LEU A 177 -3.36 -11.33 -17.84
CA LEU A 177 -2.30 -12.25 -18.23
C LEU A 177 -1.41 -11.61 -19.28
N VAL A 178 -0.11 -11.53 -18.99
CA VAL A 178 0.89 -10.93 -19.87
C VAL A 178 2.11 -11.84 -20.01
N ASP A 179 2.88 -11.66 -21.08
CA ASP A 179 4.19 -12.30 -21.21
C ASP A 179 5.25 -11.62 -20.32
N MET A 180 6.44 -12.22 -20.28
CA MET A 180 7.53 -11.75 -19.42
C MET A 180 8.12 -10.41 -19.88
N ASP A 181 8.12 -10.13 -21.19
CA ASP A 181 8.63 -8.87 -21.73
C ASP A 181 7.70 -7.71 -21.35
N THR A 182 6.40 -7.93 -21.47
CA THR A 182 5.34 -7.01 -21.05
C THR A 182 5.40 -6.80 -19.54
N LYS A 183 5.55 -7.87 -18.74
CA LYS A 183 5.75 -7.77 -17.28
C LYS A 183 6.89 -6.80 -16.96
N LYS A 184 8.04 -6.96 -17.62
CA LYS A 184 9.22 -6.12 -17.38
C LYS A 184 8.93 -4.64 -17.69
N ARG A 185 8.26 -4.36 -18.82
CA ARG A 185 7.86 -2.98 -19.20
C ARG A 185 6.90 -2.36 -18.20
N LEU A 186 5.87 -3.10 -17.78
CA LEU A 186 4.90 -2.65 -16.78
C LEU A 186 5.61 -2.32 -15.45
N LYS A 187 6.53 -3.17 -15.01
CA LYS A 187 7.33 -2.91 -13.81
C LYS A 187 8.18 -1.66 -13.95
N GLU A 188 8.93 -1.54 -15.04
CA GLU A 188 9.78 -0.36 -15.31
C GLU A 188 8.95 0.91 -15.35
N TRP A 189 7.77 0.88 -15.96
CA TRP A 189 6.84 2.01 -15.97
C TRP A 189 6.33 2.36 -14.58
N LEU A 190 5.94 1.37 -13.75
CA LEU A 190 5.53 1.62 -12.36
C LEU A 190 6.66 2.26 -11.55
N THR A 191 7.90 1.80 -11.74
CA THR A 191 9.08 2.42 -11.12
C THR A 191 9.32 3.84 -11.66
N GLN A 192 9.11 4.09 -12.96
CA GLN A 192 9.20 5.44 -13.53
C GLN A 192 8.12 6.37 -12.99
N GLN A 193 6.89 5.89 -12.78
CA GLN A 193 5.84 6.72 -12.17
C GLN A 193 6.19 7.13 -10.73
N ALA A 194 6.93 6.27 -10.02
CA ALA A 194 7.47 6.56 -8.69
C ALA A 194 8.67 7.53 -8.72
N VAL A 195 9.50 7.51 -9.78
CA VAL A 195 10.72 8.33 -9.91
C VAL A 195 10.49 9.68 -10.60
N LEU A 196 9.65 9.74 -11.64
CA LEU A 196 9.38 10.95 -12.43
C LEU A 196 8.62 12.04 -11.66
N LYS A 197 8.16 11.72 -10.44
CA LYS A 197 7.46 12.64 -9.53
C LYS A 197 8.22 12.91 -8.23
N GLY A 198 9.45 12.40 -8.10
CA GLY A 198 10.34 12.66 -6.97
C GLY A 198 11.38 13.73 -7.26
#